data_AF-A0A0G1FRD9-F1
#
_entry.id   AF-A0A0G1FRD9-F1
#
_cell.length_a   1.000
_cell.length_b   1.000
_cell.length_c   1.000
_cell.angle_alpha   90.00
_cell.angle_beta   90.00
_cell.angle_gamma   90.00
#
_symmetry.space_group_name_H-M   'P 1'
#
loop_
_entity.id
_entity.type
_entity.pdbx_description
1 polymer ?
#
loop_
_entity_poly.entity_id
_entity_poly.type
_entity_poly.pdbx_seq_one_letter_code
_entity_poly.pdbx_strand_id
1 'polypeptide(L)'
;MLIFVDCEATGTCPRDGVLTEFAAVAYPSKESFHGIIYVTHPSLLNPAIPEIENMAEELPEVFMRFNSWLNRICIDERLVLISDNPAYDWQWIADGFSSIGKNPFGHSARRIGDVWAGITGNISDTSSWKKFRKTKHTHNPVGDAMGNVEAWETMMEIMKDKK
;
A
#
# COMPACT_ATOMS: atom_id res chain seq x y z
N MET A 1 1.81 -10.11 11.09
CA MET A 1 0.74 -9.24 10.54
C MET A 1 0.96 -8.88 9.07
N LEU A 2 -0.10 -8.88 8.23
CA LEU A 2 -0.07 -8.43 6.83
C LEU A 2 -0.63 -7.01 6.72
N ILE A 3 0.12 -6.11 6.07
CA ILE A 3 -0.26 -4.70 5.89
C ILE A 3 -0.30 -4.41 4.39
N PHE A 4 -1.47 -4.07 3.89
CA PHE A 4 -1.69 -3.69 2.50
C PHE A 4 -1.41 -2.21 2.35
N VAL A 5 -0.50 -1.86 1.45
CA VAL A 5 -0.05 -0.49 1.26
C VAL A 5 -0.30 -0.05 -0.17
N ASP A 6 -0.72 1.19 -0.32
CA ASP A 6 -0.86 1.89 -1.59
C ASP A 6 -0.35 3.34 -1.43
N CYS A 7 0.48 3.82 -2.34
CA CYS A 7 1.13 5.12 -2.28
C CYS A 7 0.80 5.98 -3.51
N GLU A 8 0.57 7.26 -3.28
CA GLU A 8 0.50 8.29 -4.32
C GLU A 8 1.73 9.21 -4.19
N ALA A 9 2.37 9.51 -5.32
CA ALA A 9 3.57 10.33 -5.36
C ALA A 9 3.69 11.07 -6.70
N THR A 10 4.45 12.17 -6.72
CA THR A 10 4.64 12.99 -7.93
C THR A 10 5.62 12.38 -8.95
N GLY A 11 6.39 11.36 -8.55
CA GLY A 11 7.45 10.77 -9.36
C GLY A 11 7.49 9.25 -9.26
N THR A 12 8.51 8.64 -9.86
CA THR A 12 8.63 7.18 -9.94
C THR A 12 9.41 6.57 -8.78
N CYS A 13 10.19 7.38 -8.06
CA CYS A 13 10.97 6.99 -6.91
C CYS A 13 11.32 8.20 -6.01
N PRO A 14 11.81 7.97 -4.77
CA PRO A 14 12.20 9.06 -3.87
C PRO A 14 13.27 10.03 -4.39
N ARG A 15 13.99 9.66 -5.46
CA ARG A 15 15.01 10.53 -6.07
C ARG A 15 14.42 11.58 -7.00
N ASP A 16 13.30 11.29 -7.67
CA ASP A 16 12.75 12.11 -8.75
C ASP A 16 11.35 12.69 -8.47
N GLY A 17 10.77 12.35 -7.32
CA GLY A 17 9.50 12.90 -6.87
C GLY A 17 9.39 12.95 -5.36
N VAL A 18 8.17 13.20 -4.88
CA VAL A 18 7.84 13.23 -3.46
C VAL A 18 6.60 12.38 -3.20
N LEU A 19 6.60 11.67 -2.07
CA LEU A 19 5.42 10.98 -1.56
C LEU A 19 4.38 12.02 -1.14
N THR A 20 3.17 11.94 -1.70
CA THR A 20 2.08 12.90 -1.41
C THR A 20 1.14 12.37 -0.35
N GLU A 21 0.70 11.12 -0.51
CA GLU A 21 -0.11 10.41 0.46
C GLU A 21 0.06 8.90 0.33
N PHE A 22 -0.32 8.16 1.37
CA PHE A 22 -0.35 6.70 1.34
C PHE A 22 -1.41 6.17 2.29
N ALA A 23 -1.80 4.92 2.08
CA ALA A 23 -2.63 4.20 3.02
C ALA A 23 -2.02 2.86 3.40
N ALA A 24 -2.37 2.41 4.58
CA ALA A 24 -2.07 1.09 5.07
C ALA A 24 -3.35 0.45 5.62
N VAL A 25 -3.64 -0.80 5.26
CA VAL A 25 -4.79 -1.55 5.76
C VAL A 25 -4.31 -2.88 6.34
N ALA A 26 -4.63 -3.11 7.61
CA ALA A 26 -4.28 -4.34 8.32
C ALA A 26 -5.22 -5.48 7.94
N TYR A 27 -4.67 -6.67 7.70
CA TYR A 27 -5.45 -7.88 7.47
C TYR A 27 -5.26 -8.87 8.64
N PRO A 28 -6.35 -9.40 9.24
CA PRO A 28 -7.74 -9.40 8.74
C PRO A 28 -8.64 -8.29 9.31
N SER A 29 -8.17 -7.44 10.22
CA SER A 29 -9.03 -6.47 10.93
C SER A 29 -9.65 -5.39 10.04
N LYS A 30 -9.05 -5.12 8.89
CA LYS A 30 -9.36 -4.00 7.98
C LYS A 30 -9.22 -2.62 8.61
N GLU A 31 -8.55 -2.55 9.76
CA GLU A 31 -8.18 -1.27 10.34
C GLU A 31 -7.22 -0.56 9.39
N SER A 32 -7.46 0.73 9.14
CA SER A 32 -6.70 1.51 8.19
C SER A 32 -5.94 2.67 8.85
N PHE A 33 -4.89 3.10 8.17
CA PHE A 33 -4.15 4.33 8.42
C PHE A 33 -4.04 5.09 7.10
N HIS A 34 -4.23 6.40 7.15
CA HIS A 34 -4.05 7.31 6.02
C HIS A 34 -2.99 8.34 6.41
N GLY A 35 -1.87 8.35 5.68
CA GLY A 35 -0.84 9.36 5.81
C GLY A 35 -0.95 10.37 4.69
N ILE A 36 -1.17 11.64 5.03
CA ILE A 36 -1.24 12.74 4.07
C ILE A 36 -0.05 13.66 4.36
N ILE A 37 0.84 13.83 3.39
CA ILE A 37 2.00 14.72 3.48
C ILE A 37 1.68 16.03 2.75
N TYR A 38 1.03 15.93 1.58
CA TYR A 38 0.65 17.06 0.75
C TYR A 38 -0.84 17.02 0.41
N VAL A 39 -1.47 18.18 0.36
CA VAL A 39 -2.76 18.36 -0.33
C VAL A 39 -2.48 18.42 -1.82
N THR A 40 -3.17 17.56 -2.57
CA THR A 40 -2.94 17.42 -4.01
C THR A 40 -4.25 17.42 -4.79
N HIS A 41 -4.15 17.75 -6.07
CA HIS A 41 -5.21 17.56 -7.05
C HIS A 41 -4.68 16.77 -8.26
N PRO A 42 -5.54 16.06 -9.02
CA PRO A 42 -5.10 15.31 -10.19
C PRO A 42 -4.53 16.24 -11.28
N SER A 43 -3.40 15.88 -11.87
CA SER A 43 -2.85 16.63 -13.01
C SER A 43 -3.82 16.62 -14.19
N LEU A 44 -3.93 17.76 -14.87
CA LEU A 44 -4.70 17.89 -16.11
C LEU A 44 -4.11 17.07 -17.26
N LEU A 45 -2.80 16.85 -17.27
CA LEU A 45 -2.10 16.11 -18.33
C LEU A 45 -2.14 14.60 -18.09
N ASN A 46 -1.99 14.18 -16.83
CA ASN A 46 -2.07 12.80 -16.43
C ASN A 46 -2.72 12.67 -15.04
N PRO A 47 -4.02 12.36 -14.96
CA PRO A 47 -4.72 12.27 -13.68
C PRO A 47 -4.15 11.27 -12.67
N ALA A 48 -3.27 10.35 -13.11
CA ALA A 48 -2.56 9.42 -12.24
C ALA A 48 -1.30 10.03 -11.57
N ILE A 49 -0.97 11.29 -11.88
CA ILE A 49 0.12 12.02 -11.22
C ILE A 49 -0.51 13.16 -10.42
N PRO A 50 -0.31 13.20 -9.09
CA PRO A 50 -0.80 14.30 -8.26
C PRO A 50 0.03 15.57 -8.48
N GLU A 51 -0.64 16.71 -8.53
CA GLU A 51 -0.03 18.04 -8.45
C GLU A 51 -0.20 18.60 -7.04
N ILE A 52 0.89 19.09 -6.45
CA ILE A 52 0.91 19.58 -5.07
C ILE A 52 0.35 20.99 -5.00
N GLU A 53 -0.63 21.20 -4.13
CA GLU A 53 -1.16 22.51 -3.79
C GLU A 53 -0.41 23.12 -2.60
N ASN A 54 -0.38 22.38 -1.48
CA ASN A 54 0.32 22.80 -0.28
C ASN A 54 0.71 21.58 0.57
N MET A 55 1.64 21.79 1.50
CA MET A 55 1.96 20.80 2.53
C MET A 55 0.79 20.67 3.51
N ALA A 56 0.41 19.44 3.82
CA ALA A 56 -0.59 19.11 4.82
C ALA A 56 0.08 18.88 6.18
N GLU A 57 1.08 18.00 6.21
CA GLU A 57 1.81 17.60 7.41
C GLU A 57 3.25 17.25 7.09
N GLU A 58 4.15 17.42 8.06
CA GLU A 58 5.57 17.10 7.91
C GLU A 58 5.78 15.58 7.82
N LEU A 59 6.61 15.13 6.86
CA LEU A 59 6.87 13.71 6.61
C LEU A 59 7.26 12.93 7.89
N PRO A 60 8.18 13.41 8.76
CA PRO A 60 8.51 12.71 9.99
C PRO A 60 7.31 12.53 10.94
N GLU A 61 6.42 13.52 11.02
CA GLU A 61 5.25 13.47 11.92
C GLU A 61 4.24 12.42 11.45
N VAL A 62 3.99 12.37 10.14
CA VAL A 62 3.14 11.34 9.53
C VAL A 62 3.69 9.95 9.81
N PHE A 63 5.00 9.75 9.61
CA PHE A 63 5.63 8.45 9.82
C PHE A 63 5.77 8.08 11.30
N MET A 64 5.90 9.04 12.23
CA MET A 64 5.84 8.77 13.68
C MET A 64 4.46 8.23 14.09
N ARG A 65 3.37 8.83 13.58
CA ARG A 65 2.01 8.32 13.82
C ARG A 65 1.80 6.97 13.15
N PHE A 66 2.32 6.78 11.94
CA PHE A 66 2.24 5.50 11.24
C PHE A 66 2.95 4.39 12.04
N ASN A 67 4.16 4.65 12.53
CA ASN A 67 4.90 3.72 13.38
C ASN A 67 4.13 3.40 14.67
N SER A 68 3.52 4.42 15.29
CA SER A 68 2.71 4.26 16.50
C SER A 68 1.47 3.41 16.24
N TRP A 69 0.82 3.61 15.08
CA TRP A 69 -0.30 2.78 14.63
C TRP A 69 0.12 1.33 14.42
N LEU A 70 1.24 1.08 13.71
CA LEU A 70 1.80 -0.25 13.48
C LEU A 70 2.08 -0.99 14.79
N ASN A 71 2.71 -0.34 15.76
CA ASN A 71 3.04 -0.94 17.06
C ASN A 71 1.79 -1.27 17.90
N ARG A 72 0.68 -0.54 17.69
CA ARG A 72 -0.59 -0.82 18.37
C ARG A 72 -1.29 -2.03 17.77
N ILE A 73 -1.30 -2.16 16.45
CA ILE A 73 -2.05 -3.23 15.76
C ILE A 73 -1.27 -4.55 15.65
N CYS A 74 0.05 -4.51 15.83
CA CYS A 74 0.94 -5.64 15.66
C CYS A 74 1.98 -5.65 16.78
N ILE A 75 1.73 -6.48 17.80
CA ILE A 75 2.62 -6.66 18.94
C ILE A 75 3.47 -7.92 18.69
N ASP A 76 4.80 -7.78 18.74
CA ASP A 76 5.79 -8.87 18.68
C ASP A 76 5.76 -9.78 17.43
N GLU A 77 5.00 -9.42 16.40
CA GLU A 77 4.98 -10.12 15.13
C GLU A 77 5.73 -9.37 14.03
N ARG A 78 6.25 -10.13 13.06
CA ARG A 78 6.81 -9.54 11.84
C ARG A 78 5.70 -8.89 11.01
N LEU A 79 5.91 -7.62 10.66
CA LEU A 79 5.13 -6.89 9.67
C LEU A 79 5.54 -7.32 8.26
N VAL A 80 4.56 -7.49 7.39
CA VAL A 80 4.77 -7.83 5.98
C VAL A 80 3.99 -6.84 5.12
N LEU A 81 4.71 -6.05 4.32
CA LEU A 81 4.11 -5.18 3.33
C LEU A 81 3.57 -6.02 2.16
N ILE A 82 2.32 -5.78 1.80
CA ILE A 82 1.64 -6.35 0.64
C ILE A 82 1.16 -5.21 -0.26
N SER A 83 1.34 -5.34 -1.58
CA SER A 83 0.81 -4.38 -2.56
C SER A 83 0.55 -5.04 -3.92
N ASP A 84 -0.24 -4.38 -4.78
CA ASP A 84 -0.29 -4.63 -6.23
C ASP A 84 1.08 -4.38 -6.89
N ASN A 85 1.76 -3.29 -6.47
CA ASN A 85 3.03 -2.81 -7.03
C ASN A 85 4.12 -2.64 -5.94
N PRO A 86 4.49 -3.70 -5.20
CA PRO A 86 5.30 -3.57 -3.99
C PRO A 86 6.68 -2.92 -4.19
N ALA A 87 7.29 -3.01 -5.38
CA ALA A 87 8.55 -2.32 -5.65
C ALA A 87 8.41 -0.79 -5.58
N TYR A 88 7.25 -0.28 -6.03
CA TYR A 88 6.92 1.14 -6.02
C TYR A 88 6.51 1.60 -4.62
N ASP A 89 5.56 0.92 -3.97
CA ASP A 89 5.08 1.37 -2.65
C ASP A 89 6.16 1.21 -1.56
N TRP A 90 6.92 0.11 -1.60
CA TRP A 90 7.92 -0.16 -0.58
C TRP A 90 9.03 0.90 -0.56
N GLN A 91 9.50 1.38 -1.70
CA GLN A 91 10.58 2.39 -1.72
C GLN A 91 10.11 3.72 -1.09
N TRP A 92 8.86 4.12 -1.31
CA TRP A 92 8.30 5.35 -0.72
C TRP A 92 8.11 5.21 0.79
N ILE A 93 7.57 4.07 1.24
CA ILE A 93 7.45 3.78 2.66
C ILE A 93 8.82 3.69 3.32
N ALA A 94 9.80 3.05 2.67
CA ALA A 94 11.15 2.92 3.20
C ALA A 94 11.83 4.29 3.33
N ASP A 95 11.69 5.15 2.33
CA ASP A 95 12.20 6.53 2.35
C ASP A 95 11.55 7.35 3.46
N GLY A 96 10.22 7.31 3.59
CA GLY A 96 9.52 7.99 4.68
C GLY A 96 9.94 7.51 6.07
N PHE A 97 10.12 6.20 6.28
CA PHE A 97 10.66 5.69 7.55
C PHE A 97 12.11 6.12 7.81
N SER A 98 12.91 6.35 6.77
CA SER A 98 14.29 6.81 6.92
C SER A 98 14.36 8.17 7.63
N SER A 99 13.30 8.98 7.54
CA SER A 99 13.18 10.26 8.25
C SER A 99 13.01 10.14 9.77
N ILE A 100 12.56 8.97 10.26
CA ILE A 100 12.32 8.70 11.70
C ILE A 100 13.15 7.51 12.23
N GLY A 101 14.02 6.94 11.39
CA GLY A 101 14.89 5.83 11.74
C GLY A 101 14.66 4.59 10.88
N LYS A 102 14.30 3.47 11.52
CA LYS A 102 14.30 2.15 10.87
C LYS A 102 12.94 1.80 10.28
N ASN A 103 12.94 1.40 9.00
CA ASN A 103 11.78 0.80 8.35
C ASN A 103 11.39 -0.55 9.01
N PRO A 104 10.19 -0.68 9.62
CA PRO A 104 9.78 -1.90 10.30
C PRO A 104 9.45 -3.06 9.35
N PHE A 105 9.23 -2.79 8.06
CA PHE A 105 8.92 -3.83 7.05
C PHE A 105 10.17 -4.57 6.54
N GLY A 106 11.37 -4.09 6.85
CA GLY A 106 12.61 -4.64 6.31
C GLY A 106 12.69 -4.47 4.78
N HIS A 107 13.33 -5.42 4.08
CA HIS A 107 13.61 -5.33 2.62
C HIS A 107 12.73 -6.25 1.76
N SER A 108 11.64 -6.79 2.30
CA SER A 108 10.78 -7.74 1.59
C SER A 108 9.34 -7.27 1.59
N ALA A 109 8.67 -7.43 0.44
CA ALA A 109 7.25 -7.19 0.27
C ALA A 109 6.64 -8.30 -0.58
N ARG A 110 5.32 -8.51 -0.48
CA ARG A 110 4.60 -9.50 -1.30
C ARG A 110 3.77 -8.79 -2.35
N ARG A 111 3.86 -9.28 -3.58
CA ARG A 111 3.01 -8.86 -4.68
C ARG A 111 1.74 -9.69 -4.70
N ILE A 112 0.57 -9.04 -4.70
CA ILE A 112 -0.73 -9.74 -4.72
C ILE A 112 -0.85 -10.62 -5.97
N GLY A 113 -0.42 -10.08 -7.13
CA GLY A 113 -0.43 -10.80 -8.40
C GLY A 113 0.39 -12.11 -8.39
N ASP A 114 1.52 -12.15 -7.67
CA ASP A 114 2.36 -13.35 -7.63
C ASP A 114 1.74 -14.44 -6.74
N VAL A 115 1.04 -14.04 -5.67
CA VAL A 115 0.24 -14.96 -4.85
C VAL A 115 -0.91 -15.53 -5.66
N TRP A 116 -1.59 -14.69 -6.45
CA TRP A 116 -2.66 -15.15 -7.33
C TRP A 116 -2.19 -16.12 -8.41
N ALA A 117 -1.06 -15.82 -9.05
CA ALA A 117 -0.43 -16.72 -10.02
C ALA A 117 -0.14 -18.11 -9.41
N GLY A 118 0.30 -18.14 -8.15
CA GLY A 118 0.44 -19.37 -7.37
C GLY A 118 -0.88 -20.10 -7.12
N ILE A 119 -1.95 -19.38 -6.76
CA ILE A 119 -3.29 -19.96 -6.51
C ILE A 119 -3.91 -20.54 -7.79
N THR A 120 -3.71 -19.89 -8.93
CA THR A 120 -4.23 -20.36 -10.23
C THR A 120 -3.36 -21.43 -10.87
N GLY A 121 -2.11 -21.57 -10.43
CA GLY A 121 -1.11 -22.40 -11.10
C GLY A 121 -0.68 -21.84 -12.46
N ASN A 122 -0.96 -20.57 -12.74
CA ASN A 122 -0.62 -19.89 -13.98
C ASN A 122 0.31 -18.71 -13.68
N ILE A 123 1.62 -18.91 -13.91
CA ILE A 123 2.66 -17.90 -13.63
C ILE A 123 2.45 -16.58 -14.39
N SER A 124 1.73 -16.62 -15.51
CA SER A 124 1.43 -15.44 -16.33
C SER A 124 0.18 -14.68 -15.87
N ASP A 125 -0.67 -15.27 -15.04
CA ASP A 125 -1.87 -14.60 -14.52
C ASP A 125 -1.56 -13.81 -13.24
N THR A 126 -1.05 -12.59 -13.41
CA THR A 126 -0.75 -11.67 -12.30
C THR A 126 -1.78 -10.57 -12.13
N SER A 127 -2.91 -10.61 -12.85
CA SER A 127 -3.84 -9.47 -12.95
C SER A 127 -5.32 -9.84 -12.86
N SER A 128 -5.72 -11.09 -13.15
CA SER A 128 -7.14 -11.44 -13.17
C SER A 128 -7.79 -11.38 -11.78
N TRP A 129 -7.00 -11.38 -10.71
CA TRP A 129 -7.45 -11.14 -9.34
C TRP A 129 -8.06 -9.75 -9.12
N LYS A 130 -7.71 -8.73 -9.94
CA LYS A 130 -8.19 -7.35 -9.77
C LYS A 130 -9.71 -7.25 -9.87
N LYS A 131 -10.37 -8.21 -10.54
CA LYS A 131 -11.84 -8.30 -10.62
C LYS A 131 -12.51 -8.57 -9.27
N PHE A 132 -11.76 -9.00 -8.25
CA PHE A 132 -12.28 -9.28 -6.91
C PHE A 132 -12.27 -8.06 -5.99
N ARG A 133 -11.72 -6.91 -6.43
CA ARG A 133 -11.86 -5.64 -5.72
C ARG A 133 -13.34 -5.24 -5.72
N LYS A 134 -13.93 -4.97 -4.55
CA LYS A 134 -15.32 -4.46 -4.45
C LYS A 134 -15.30 -2.93 -4.47
N THR A 135 -14.34 -2.35 -3.76
CA THR A 135 -14.02 -0.93 -3.81
C THR A 135 -13.33 -0.60 -5.14
N LYS A 136 -13.87 0.40 -5.84
CA LYS A 136 -13.35 0.82 -7.15
C LYS A 136 -11.98 1.49 -6.98
N HIS A 137 -11.07 1.22 -7.92
CA HIS A 137 -9.78 1.90 -7.97
C HIS A 137 -9.96 3.36 -8.40
N THR A 138 -9.58 4.31 -7.55
CA THR A 138 -9.86 5.74 -7.78
C THR A 138 -8.67 6.68 -7.57
N HIS A 139 -7.46 6.17 -7.36
CA HIS A 139 -6.31 6.97 -6.90
C HIS A 139 -6.60 7.65 -5.57
N ASN A 140 -7.30 6.91 -4.70
CA ASN A 140 -7.44 7.26 -3.30
C ASN A 140 -6.81 6.09 -2.54
N PRO A 141 -5.67 6.29 -1.88
CA PRO A 141 -4.86 5.17 -1.42
C PRO A 141 -5.60 4.32 -0.40
N VAL A 142 -6.51 4.91 0.41
CA VAL A 142 -7.32 4.16 1.38
C VAL A 142 -8.29 3.20 0.68
N GLY A 143 -9.02 3.71 -0.31
CA GLY A 143 -9.93 2.90 -1.12
C GLY A 143 -9.19 1.81 -1.90
N ASP A 144 -8.02 2.14 -2.43
CA ASP A 144 -7.22 1.26 -3.28
C ASP A 144 -6.58 0.12 -2.46
N ALA A 145 -5.98 0.45 -1.30
CA ALA A 145 -5.50 -0.54 -0.34
C ALA A 145 -6.64 -1.41 0.22
N MET A 146 -7.81 -0.84 0.50
CA MET A 146 -8.98 -1.61 0.95
C MET A 146 -9.48 -2.56 -0.13
N GLY A 147 -9.57 -2.11 -1.39
CA GLY A 147 -9.92 -2.95 -2.53
C GLY A 147 -8.95 -4.12 -2.69
N ASN A 148 -7.65 -3.88 -2.46
CA ASN A 148 -6.63 -4.93 -2.43
C ASN A 148 -6.87 -5.96 -1.32
N VAL A 149 -7.28 -5.54 -0.11
CA VAL A 149 -7.66 -6.44 0.99
C VAL A 149 -8.89 -7.26 0.65
N GLU A 150 -9.94 -6.65 0.09
CA GLU A 150 -11.15 -7.36 -0.33
C GLU A 150 -10.86 -8.43 -1.38
N ALA A 151 -10.04 -8.09 -2.37
CA ALA A 151 -9.62 -9.04 -3.38
C ALA A 151 -8.80 -10.19 -2.76
N TRP A 152 -7.91 -9.87 -1.83
CA TRP A 152 -7.11 -10.85 -1.11
C TRP A 152 -7.98 -11.84 -0.31
N GLU A 153 -9.02 -11.36 0.37
CA GLU A 153 -9.97 -12.24 1.07
C GLU A 153 -10.59 -13.27 0.14
N THR A 154 -11.12 -12.82 -1.00
CA THR A 154 -11.71 -13.72 -2.01
C THR A 154 -10.67 -14.69 -2.56
N MET A 155 -9.43 -14.24 -2.81
CA MET A 155 -8.35 -15.14 -3.23
C MET A 155 -8.05 -16.23 -2.18
N MET A 156 -8.04 -15.87 -0.90
CA MET A 156 -7.79 -16.83 0.19
C MET A 156 -8.94 -17.81 0.36
N GLU A 157 -10.19 -17.40 0.13
CA GLU A 157 -11.36 -18.29 0.10
C GLU A 157 -11.25 -19.31 -1.05
N ILE A 158 -10.99 -18.84 -2.28
CA ILE A 158 -10.79 -19.69 -3.45
C ILE A 158 -9.64 -20.70 -3.21
N MET A 159 -8.56 -20.27 -2.56
CA MET A 159 -7.43 -21.14 -2.25
C MET A 159 -7.82 -22.24 -1.25
N LYS A 160 -8.69 -21.97 -0.28
CA LYS A 160 -9.17 -22.97 0.68
C LYS A 160 -10.06 -24.01 -0.01
N ASP A 161 -10.92 -23.59 -0.94
CA ASP A 161 -11.83 -24.48 -1.67
C ASP A 161 -11.10 -25.42 -2.66
N LYS A 162 -9.84 -25.11 -3.01
CA LYS A 162 -8.98 -25.96 -3.84
C LYS A 162 -8.24 -27.06 -3.08
N LYS A 163 -8.28 -27.06 -1.74
CA LYS A 163 -7.65 -28.09 -0.89
C LYS A 163 -8.62 -29.23 -0.61
#